data_AF-A0A7W0MXT3-F1
#
_entry.id   AF-A0A7W0MXT3-F1
#
_cell.length_a   1.000
_cell.length_b   1.000
_cell.length_c   1.000
_cell.angle_alpha   90.00
_cell.angle_beta   90.00
_cell.angle_gamma   90.00
#
_symmetry.space_group_name_H-M   'P 1'
#
loop_
_entity.id
_entity.type
_entity.pdbx_description
1 polymer ?
#
loop_
_entity_poly.entity_id
_entity_poly.type
_entity_poly.pdbx_seq_one_letter_code
_entity_poly.pdbx_strand_id
1 'polypeptide(L)'
;MPDLSRAEKLVELTLLEKFSIWERGTTVALWRAPTREGGECTYLAPATSRVSRTEFGATVCTSGRRGHAPPSGDAFATGISWTRLAEDTYSVLLQGRVSAGRGIAKVTLRSARGETALAFDNGHYLALLAHSSGSETPPPGGPYVLVGYDAAGAEVARQDLQQLIARFRAPDG
;
A
#
# COMPACT_ATOMS: atom_id res chain seq x y z
N MET A 1 14.09 15.30 -4.44
CA MET A 1 14.22 14.22 -5.45
C MET A 1 14.86 12.99 -4.80
N PRO A 2 14.33 11.76 -5.00
CA PRO A 2 14.91 10.53 -4.46
C PRO A 2 16.24 10.16 -5.12
N ASP A 3 17.17 9.65 -4.32
CA ASP A 3 18.42 9.02 -4.75
C ASP A 3 18.20 7.52 -4.97
N LEU A 4 17.93 7.16 -6.22
CA LEU A 4 17.58 5.80 -6.63
C LEU A 4 18.74 4.82 -6.54
N SER A 5 19.97 5.32 -6.51
CA SER A 5 21.14 4.46 -6.31
C SER A 5 21.14 3.83 -4.92
N ARG A 6 20.38 4.40 -3.99
CA ARG A 6 20.19 3.95 -2.62
C ARG A 6 18.75 3.50 -2.36
N ALA A 7 18.03 3.12 -3.41
CA ALA A 7 16.69 2.61 -3.28
C ALA A 7 16.70 1.19 -2.69
N GLU A 8 15.80 0.96 -1.75
CA GLU A 8 15.56 -0.32 -1.11
C GLU A 8 14.17 -0.81 -1.47
N LYS A 9 14.07 -2.07 -1.86
CA LYS A 9 12.79 -2.74 -2.08
C LYS A 9 12.20 -3.11 -0.72
N LEU A 10 10.96 -2.70 -0.47
CA LEU A 10 10.27 -2.93 0.79
C LEU A 10 9.40 -4.19 0.73
N VAL A 11 8.57 -4.29 -0.32
CA VAL A 11 7.65 -5.40 -0.57
C VAL A 11 7.32 -5.47 -2.06
N GLU A 12 7.06 -6.66 -2.58
CA GLU A 12 6.70 -6.88 -3.98
C GLU A 12 5.39 -7.65 -4.15
N LEU A 13 4.71 -7.40 -5.28
CA LEU A 13 3.45 -8.01 -5.65
C LEU A 13 3.45 -8.29 -7.15
N THR A 14 3.16 -9.54 -7.53
CA THR A 14 2.80 -9.87 -8.92
C THR A 14 1.36 -9.50 -9.17
N LEU A 15 1.14 -8.62 -10.14
CA LEU A 15 -0.18 -8.11 -10.47
C LEU A 15 -1.03 -9.21 -11.11
N LEU A 16 -2.18 -9.49 -10.51
CA LEU A 16 -3.15 -10.46 -11.06
C LEU A 16 -4.04 -9.85 -12.14
N GLU A 17 -4.10 -8.52 -12.21
CA GLU A 17 -4.83 -7.71 -13.17
C GLU A 17 -4.01 -6.45 -13.52
N LYS A 18 -4.41 -5.69 -14.55
CA LYS A 18 -3.72 -4.45 -14.93
C LYS A 18 -3.84 -3.38 -13.83
N PHE A 19 -2.75 -2.68 -13.54
CA PHE A 19 -2.74 -1.51 -12.65
C PHE A 19 -1.91 -0.40 -13.27
N SER A 20 -2.53 0.78 -13.48
CA SER A 20 -1.87 1.91 -14.13
C SER A 20 -1.27 1.49 -15.49
N ILE A 21 0.02 1.73 -15.70
CA ILE A 21 0.77 1.38 -16.91
C ILE A 21 1.24 -0.09 -16.93
N TRP A 22 1.11 -0.83 -15.83
CA TRP A 22 1.65 -2.19 -15.72
C TRP A 22 0.59 -3.23 -16.04
N GLU A 23 0.95 -4.16 -16.92
CA GLU A 23 0.08 -5.26 -17.34
C GLU A 23 0.02 -6.39 -16.30
N ARG A 24 -1.03 -7.21 -16.42
CA ARG A 24 -1.18 -8.45 -15.64
C ARG A 24 0.09 -9.32 -15.76
N GLY A 25 0.52 -9.91 -14.66
CA GLY A 25 1.73 -10.73 -14.56
C GLY A 25 3.00 -9.92 -14.27
N THR A 26 2.95 -8.58 -14.36
CA THR A 26 4.08 -7.74 -13.95
C THR A 26 4.26 -7.80 -12.44
N THR A 27 5.49 -8.03 -11.98
CA THR A 27 5.84 -7.86 -10.56
C THR A 27 6.26 -6.42 -10.31
N VAL A 28 5.51 -5.74 -9.44
CA VAL A 28 5.81 -4.39 -8.96
C VAL A 28 6.28 -4.45 -7.52
N ALA A 29 6.98 -3.43 -7.07
CA ALA A 29 7.41 -3.30 -5.70
C ALA A 29 7.18 -1.90 -5.17
N LEU A 30 6.91 -1.83 -3.86
CA LEU A 30 7.05 -0.60 -3.10
C LEU A 30 8.53 -0.44 -2.76
N TRP A 31 9.08 0.68 -3.18
CA TRP A 31 10.47 1.06 -2.94
C TRP A 31 10.55 2.21 -1.96
N ARG A 32 11.68 2.32 -1.27
CA ARG A 32 12.06 3.49 -0.47
C ARG A 32 13.40 4.00 -0.94
N ALA A 33 13.52 5.31 -1.15
CA ALA A 33 14.80 5.94 -1.45
C ALA A 33 14.99 7.22 -0.62
N PRO A 34 16.19 7.49 -0.11
CA PRO A 34 16.47 8.74 0.58
C PRO A 34 16.39 9.92 -0.38
N THR A 35 16.09 11.12 0.12
CA THR A 35 16.17 12.36 -0.65
C THR A 35 17.46 13.11 -0.34
N ARG A 36 17.91 13.97 -1.27
CA ARG A 36 19.09 14.83 -1.07
C ARG A 36 18.95 15.77 0.13
N GLU A 37 17.72 16.10 0.51
CA GLU A 37 17.39 16.98 1.64
C GLU A 37 17.27 16.23 2.97
N GLY A 38 17.61 14.93 3.01
CA GLY A 38 17.62 14.12 4.23
C GLY A 38 16.26 13.55 4.64
N GLY A 39 15.31 13.49 3.70
CA GLY A 39 14.04 12.79 3.86
C GLY A 39 14.01 11.44 3.14
N GLU A 40 12.82 10.87 2.98
CA GLU A 40 12.61 9.60 2.27
C GLU A 40 11.43 9.73 1.31
N CYS A 41 11.50 9.01 0.20
CA CYS A 41 10.36 8.83 -0.71
C CYS A 41 10.04 7.35 -0.82
N THR A 42 8.75 7.02 -0.74
CA THR A 42 8.23 5.72 -1.14
C THR A 42 7.53 5.82 -2.48
N TYR A 43 7.75 4.86 -3.37
CA TYR A 43 7.13 4.86 -4.70
C TYR A 43 6.94 3.44 -5.23
N LEU A 44 6.02 3.29 -6.17
CA LEU A 44 5.82 2.04 -6.91
C LEU A 44 6.66 2.03 -8.20
N ALA A 45 7.32 0.91 -8.47
CA ALA A 45 8.04 0.65 -9.71
C ALA A 45 8.13 -0.86 -9.95
N PRO A 46 8.55 -1.32 -11.15
CA PRO A 46 8.84 -2.73 -11.38
C PRO A 46 9.79 -3.32 -10.32
N ALA A 47 9.60 -4.59 -9.95
CA ALA A 47 10.40 -5.28 -8.95
C ALA A 47 11.75 -5.79 -9.51
N THR A 48 12.44 -4.96 -10.28
CA THR A 48 13.75 -5.28 -10.87
C THR A 48 14.90 -5.09 -9.87
N SER A 49 16.13 -5.43 -10.25
CA SER A 49 17.31 -5.21 -9.40
C SER A 49 17.73 -3.74 -9.27
N ARG A 50 17.27 -2.88 -10.20
CA ARG A 50 17.56 -1.45 -10.24
C ARG A 50 16.37 -0.70 -10.80
N VAL A 51 15.97 0.38 -10.13
CA VAL A 51 14.82 1.19 -10.56
C VAL A 51 15.25 2.25 -11.56
N SER A 52 14.58 2.30 -12.71
CA SER A 52 14.71 3.39 -13.69
C SER A 52 13.78 4.55 -13.35
N ARG A 53 14.20 5.79 -13.68
CA ARG A 53 13.38 7.00 -13.49
C ARG A 53 12.10 7.03 -14.31
N THR A 54 12.05 6.25 -15.39
CA THR A 54 10.97 6.28 -16.38
C THR A 54 9.78 5.42 -15.99
N GLU A 55 9.89 4.65 -14.91
CA GLU A 55 8.90 3.61 -14.54
C GLU A 55 8.30 3.88 -13.15
N PHE A 56 8.29 5.14 -12.70
CA PHE A 56 7.67 5.51 -11.43
C PHE A 56 6.15 5.62 -11.55
N GLY A 57 5.46 4.93 -10.66
CA GLY A 57 4.08 5.23 -10.30
C GLY A 57 4.00 6.28 -9.19
N ALA A 58 2.90 6.23 -8.44
CA ALA A 58 2.65 7.13 -7.31
C ALA A 58 3.85 7.20 -6.36
N THR A 59 4.22 8.43 -5.98
CA THR A 59 5.35 8.72 -5.10
C THR A 59 4.86 9.56 -3.92
N VAL A 60 5.24 9.16 -2.71
CA VAL A 60 5.02 9.94 -1.49
C VAL A 60 6.40 10.27 -0.93
N CYS A 61 6.71 11.56 -0.78
CA CYS A 61 7.97 12.02 -0.23
C CYS A 61 7.72 12.79 1.07
N THR A 62 8.58 12.56 2.06
CA THR A 62 8.59 13.31 3.31
C THR A 62 9.84 14.17 3.36
N SER A 63 9.70 15.44 3.72
CA SER A 63 10.84 16.32 4.02
C SER A 63 11.27 16.11 5.48
N GLY A 64 12.56 15.87 5.71
CA GLY A 64 13.16 15.66 7.04
C GLY A 64 13.23 14.20 7.53
N ARG A 65 14.00 13.98 8.62
CA ARG A 65 14.40 12.66 9.18
C ARG A 65 13.28 11.74 9.67
N ARG A 66 12.00 12.12 9.54
CA ARG A 66 10.87 11.30 9.98
C ARG A 66 10.02 10.92 8.77
N GLY A 67 10.32 9.76 8.17
CA GLY A 67 9.30 9.04 7.42
C GLY A 67 8.04 8.95 8.29
N HIS A 68 6.85 9.14 7.71
CA HIS A 68 5.60 9.22 8.45
C HIS A 68 5.34 7.92 9.21
N ALA A 69 5.90 7.78 10.42
CA ALA A 69 5.54 6.79 11.45
C ALA A 69 4.02 6.83 11.65
N PRO A 70 3.31 5.73 11.98
CA PRO A 70 1.88 5.83 12.15
C PRO A 70 1.68 6.77 13.33
N PRO A 71 0.59 7.55 13.37
CA PRO A 71 0.26 8.29 14.57
C PRO A 71 0.44 7.38 15.78
N SER A 72 1.12 7.87 16.82
CA SER A 72 1.51 7.05 17.97
C SER A 72 0.29 6.31 18.52
N GLY A 73 0.24 5.00 18.31
CA GLY A 73 -0.90 4.16 18.72
C GLY A 73 -1.49 3.32 17.59
N ASP A 74 -1.47 3.78 16.34
CA ASP A 74 -2.09 3.05 15.22
C ASP A 74 -1.22 1.84 14.81
N ALA A 75 -1.85 0.69 14.60
CA ALA A 75 -1.15 -0.50 14.13
C ALA A 75 -0.78 -0.42 12.64
N PHE A 76 -1.57 0.32 11.85
CA PHE A 76 -1.43 0.44 10.40
C PHE A 76 -1.41 1.90 9.97
N ALA A 77 -0.49 2.25 9.08
CA ALA A 77 -0.55 3.44 8.25
C ALA A 77 -0.83 3.02 6.81
N THR A 78 -2.09 3.17 6.39
CA THR A 78 -2.62 2.66 5.12
C THR A 78 -2.91 3.80 4.15
N GLY A 79 -2.48 3.65 2.91
CA GLY A 79 -2.92 4.45 1.76
C GLY A 79 -3.69 3.60 0.76
N ILE A 80 -4.68 4.19 0.10
CA ILE A 80 -5.43 3.57 -0.99
C ILE A 80 -5.31 4.47 -2.21
N SER A 81 -5.04 3.87 -3.36
CA SER A 81 -4.90 4.59 -4.64
C SER A 81 -5.87 4.03 -5.65
N TRP A 82 -6.60 4.92 -6.32
CA TRP A 82 -7.49 4.60 -7.43
C TRP A 82 -6.89 5.12 -8.73
N THR A 83 -6.65 4.22 -9.68
CA THR A 83 -6.19 4.60 -11.02
C THR A 83 -7.28 4.28 -12.03
N ARG A 84 -7.72 5.28 -12.79
CA ARG A 84 -8.74 5.08 -13.84
C ARG A 84 -8.18 4.17 -14.93
N LEU A 85 -8.88 3.08 -15.22
CA LEU A 85 -8.61 2.16 -16.34
C LEU A 85 -9.53 2.42 -17.54
N ALA A 86 -10.80 2.72 -17.26
CA ALA A 86 -11.84 3.06 -18.24
C ALA A 86 -12.80 4.10 -17.63
N GLU A 87 -13.81 4.54 -18.37
CA GLU A 87 -14.75 5.62 -17.97
C GLU A 87 -15.23 5.49 -16.51
N ASP A 88 -15.72 4.30 -16.13
CA ASP A 88 -16.25 3.98 -14.80
C ASP A 88 -15.56 2.77 -14.17
N THR A 89 -14.27 2.56 -14.46
CA THR A 89 -13.52 1.43 -13.89
C THR A 89 -12.18 1.90 -13.38
N TYR A 90 -11.92 1.62 -12.11
CA TYR A 90 -10.70 2.03 -11.42
C TYR A 90 -10.01 0.80 -10.83
N SER A 91 -8.71 0.65 -11.09
CA SER A 91 -7.89 -0.26 -10.31
C SER A 91 -7.65 0.33 -8.93
N VAL A 92 -7.73 -0.52 -7.91
CA VAL A 92 -7.57 -0.10 -6.52
C VAL A 92 -6.37 -0.81 -5.92
N LEU A 93 -5.38 -0.03 -5.51
CA LEU A 93 -4.20 -0.52 -4.84
C LEU A 93 -4.21 -0.09 -3.38
N LEU A 94 -4.02 -1.07 -2.50
CA LEU A 94 -3.83 -0.89 -1.08
C LEU A 94 -2.35 -1.02 -0.78
N GLN A 95 -1.76 -0.01 -0.13
CA GLN A 95 -0.38 -0.06 0.32
C GLN A 95 -0.27 0.52 1.72
N GLY A 96 0.71 0.09 2.48
CA GLY A 96 0.93 0.70 3.78
C GLY A 96 2.06 0.06 4.56
N ARG A 97 2.13 0.44 5.83
CA ARG A 97 3.13 -0.05 6.75
C ARG A 97 2.58 -0.29 8.14
N VAL A 98 3.15 -1.26 8.83
CA VAL A 98 2.80 -1.59 10.20
C VAL A 98 3.67 -0.81 11.19
N SER A 99 3.11 -0.49 12.37
CA SER A 99 3.89 0.07 13.47
C SER A 99 4.97 -0.92 13.94
N ALA A 100 6.22 -0.45 14.02
CA ALA A 100 7.28 -1.21 14.66
C ALA A 100 6.90 -1.53 16.12
N GLY A 101 7.14 -2.77 16.56
CA GLY A 101 6.81 -3.23 17.92
C GLY A 101 5.42 -3.83 18.11
N ARG A 102 4.56 -3.86 17.08
CA ARG A 102 3.25 -4.55 17.14
C ARG A 102 3.32 -6.06 16.93
N GLY A 103 4.51 -6.61 16.62
CA GLY A 103 4.70 -8.05 16.44
C GLY A 103 3.96 -8.63 15.22
N ILE A 104 3.46 -7.80 14.31
CA ILE A 104 2.72 -8.26 13.13
C ILE A 104 3.70 -8.97 12.18
N ALA A 105 3.45 -10.26 11.97
CA ALA A 105 4.20 -11.14 11.07
C ALA A 105 3.44 -11.44 9.77
N LYS A 106 2.11 -11.23 9.74
CA LYS A 106 1.26 -11.44 8.56
C LYS A 106 0.17 -10.38 8.50
N VAL A 107 -0.14 -9.91 7.31
CA VAL A 107 -1.28 -9.01 7.05
C VAL A 107 -2.24 -9.68 6.08
N THR A 108 -3.53 -9.65 6.38
CA THR A 108 -4.57 -10.16 5.49
C THR A 108 -5.67 -9.11 5.30
N LEU A 109 -6.39 -9.25 4.20
CA LEU A 109 -7.63 -8.53 3.95
C LEU A 109 -8.79 -9.51 4.09
N ARG A 110 -9.65 -9.27 5.07
CA ARG A 110 -10.88 -10.02 5.28
C ARG A 110 -12.05 -9.28 4.64
N SER A 111 -12.93 -10.05 4.00
CA SER A 111 -14.15 -9.58 3.38
C SER A 111 -15.27 -10.60 3.55
N ALA A 112 -16.49 -10.27 3.09
CA ALA A 112 -17.60 -11.22 3.07
C ALA A 112 -17.33 -12.45 2.18
N ARG A 113 -16.39 -12.34 1.24
CA ARG A 113 -16.02 -13.43 0.31
C ARG A 113 -14.90 -14.33 0.82
N GLY A 114 -14.27 -13.97 1.94
CA GLY A 114 -13.14 -14.70 2.50
C GLY A 114 -11.99 -13.79 2.91
N GLU A 115 -10.86 -14.43 3.19
CA GLU A 115 -9.64 -13.79 3.68
C GLU A 115 -8.49 -14.03 2.71
N THR A 116 -7.81 -12.96 2.32
CA THR A 116 -6.69 -12.98 1.38
C THR A 116 -5.43 -12.47 2.07
N ALA A 117 -4.36 -13.25 2.05
CA ALA A 117 -3.06 -12.77 2.52
C ALA A 117 -2.52 -11.68 1.58
N LEU A 118 -2.00 -10.61 2.16
CA LEU A 118 -1.34 -9.55 1.39
C LEU A 118 0.14 -9.86 1.21
N ALA A 119 0.75 -9.30 0.17
CA ALA A 119 2.20 -9.26 0.13
C ALA A 119 2.67 -8.43 1.32
N PHE A 120 3.54 -8.98 2.16
CA PHE A 120 4.01 -8.35 3.38
C PHE A 120 5.48 -8.69 3.61
N ASP A 121 6.32 -7.66 3.65
CA ASP A 121 7.75 -7.77 3.95
C ASP A 121 8.29 -6.44 4.47
N ASN A 122 9.38 -6.47 5.24
CA ASN A 122 10.04 -5.30 5.82
C ASN A 122 9.07 -4.32 6.52
N GLY A 123 8.01 -4.84 7.14
CA GLY A 123 6.97 -4.04 7.80
C GLY A 123 6.04 -3.27 6.85
N HIS A 124 6.05 -3.57 5.56
CA HIS A 124 5.21 -2.96 4.53
C HIS A 124 4.33 -4.00 3.87
N TYR A 125 3.12 -3.61 3.44
CA TYR A 125 2.23 -4.46 2.67
C TYR A 125 1.75 -3.81 1.39
N LEU A 126 1.42 -4.66 0.43
CA LEU A 126 0.89 -4.30 -0.87
C LEU A 126 -0.20 -5.28 -1.30
N ALA A 127 -1.29 -4.76 -1.85
CA ALA A 127 -2.36 -5.57 -2.40
C ALA A 127 -3.08 -4.85 -3.55
N LEU A 128 -3.38 -5.60 -4.61
CA LEU A 128 -4.28 -5.18 -5.66
C LEU A 128 -5.68 -5.72 -5.31
N LEU A 129 -6.67 -4.82 -5.21
CA LEU A 129 -8.05 -5.19 -4.94
C LEU A 129 -8.83 -5.28 -6.25
N ALA A 130 -10.05 -5.83 -6.17
CA ALA A 130 -11.00 -5.79 -7.28
C ALA A 130 -11.24 -4.33 -7.72
N HIS A 131 -11.60 -4.15 -9.00
CA HIS A 131 -11.90 -2.84 -9.53
C HIS A 131 -13.09 -2.19 -8.82
N SER A 132 -13.04 -0.87 -8.66
CA SER A 132 -14.18 -0.07 -8.22
C SER A 132 -14.84 0.64 -9.41
N SER A 133 -16.12 0.99 -9.24
CA SER A 133 -16.90 1.75 -10.22
C SER A 133 -16.62 3.26 -10.21
N GLY A 134 -15.74 3.72 -9.31
CA GLY A 134 -15.43 5.13 -9.15
C GLY A 134 -14.21 5.36 -8.27
N SER A 135 -13.62 6.54 -8.37
CA SER A 135 -12.58 6.99 -7.46
C SER A 135 -13.11 7.05 -6.04
N GLU A 136 -12.29 6.61 -5.08
CA GLU A 136 -12.62 6.57 -3.64
C GLU A 136 -13.79 5.65 -3.28
N THR A 137 -14.41 4.99 -4.25
CA THR A 137 -15.48 4.03 -4.00
C THR A 137 -14.83 2.70 -3.59
N PRO A 138 -15.27 2.08 -2.49
CA PRO A 138 -14.80 0.76 -2.10
C PRO A 138 -15.06 -0.25 -3.24
N PRO A 139 -14.12 -1.15 -3.53
CA PRO A 139 -14.37 -2.29 -4.42
C PRO A 139 -15.61 -3.10 -4.01
N PRO A 140 -16.27 -3.80 -4.94
CA PRO A 140 -17.34 -4.73 -4.59
C PRO A 140 -16.78 -5.88 -3.72
N GLY A 141 -17.62 -6.50 -2.89
CA GLY A 141 -17.22 -7.61 -2.02
C GLY A 141 -16.88 -7.22 -0.58
N GLY A 142 -16.96 -5.93 -0.24
CA GLY A 142 -16.85 -5.43 1.13
C GLY A 142 -18.03 -5.86 2.05
N PRO A 143 -18.00 -5.50 3.34
CA PRO A 143 -17.00 -4.64 3.99
C PRO A 143 -15.61 -5.28 4.04
N TYR A 144 -14.56 -4.46 4.14
CA TYR A 144 -13.17 -4.88 4.09
C TYR A 144 -12.46 -4.51 5.39
N VAL A 145 -11.81 -5.50 6.00
CA VAL A 145 -11.03 -5.32 7.23
C VAL A 145 -9.61 -5.77 6.99
N LEU A 146 -8.65 -4.87 7.19
CA LEU A 146 -7.24 -5.20 7.25
C LEU A 146 -6.95 -5.82 8.61
N VAL A 147 -6.37 -7.01 8.65
CA VAL A 147 -6.09 -7.75 9.88
C VAL A 147 -4.61 -8.08 9.95
N GLY A 148 -3.99 -7.79 11.10
CA GLY A 148 -2.59 -8.09 11.39
C GLY A 148 -2.50 -9.23 12.37
N TYR A 149 -1.70 -10.23 12.05
CA TYR A 149 -1.45 -11.39 12.90
C TYR A 149 -0.01 -11.44 13.36
N ASP A 150 0.20 -11.93 14.57
CA ASP A 150 1.53 -12.28 15.06
C ASP A 150 2.06 -13.59 14.47
N ALA A 151 3.27 -13.98 14.88
CA ALA A 151 3.92 -15.21 14.42
C ALA A 151 3.21 -16.50 14.88
N ALA A 152 2.39 -16.43 15.95
CA ALA A 152 1.58 -17.56 16.41
C ALA A 152 0.24 -17.65 15.66
N GLY A 153 -0.07 -16.65 14.81
CA GLY A 153 -1.32 -16.57 14.07
C GLY A 153 -2.47 -15.93 14.85
N ALA A 154 -2.19 -15.29 15.99
CA ALA A 154 -3.20 -14.54 16.74
C ALA A 154 -3.42 -13.16 16.10
N GLU A 155 -4.67 -12.73 16.01
CA GLU A 155 -5.01 -11.37 15.58
C GLU A 155 -4.53 -10.36 16.63
N VAL A 156 -3.66 -9.44 16.24
CA VAL A 156 -3.09 -8.41 17.12
C VAL A 156 -3.44 -6.99 16.69
N ALA A 157 -4.04 -6.83 15.50
CA ALA A 157 -4.45 -5.54 14.98
C ALA A 157 -5.57 -5.68 13.94
N ARG A 158 -6.43 -4.66 13.85
CA ARG A 158 -7.47 -4.55 12.83
C ARG A 158 -7.69 -3.10 12.40
N GLN A 159 -8.04 -2.89 11.13
CA GLN A 159 -8.44 -1.61 10.59
C GLN A 159 -9.57 -1.79 9.56
N ASP A 160 -10.64 -1.03 9.72
CA ASP A 160 -11.77 -1.01 8.78
C ASP A 160 -11.45 -0.08 7.60
N LEU A 161 -11.48 -0.61 6.37
CA LEU A 161 -11.14 0.18 5.19
C LEU A 161 -12.24 1.16 4.80
N GLN A 162 -13.51 0.87 5.08
CA GLN A 162 -14.61 1.80 4.82
C GLN A 162 -14.50 3.03 5.71
N GLN A 163 -14.15 2.85 6.99
CA GLN A 163 -13.88 3.96 7.89
C GLN A 163 -12.66 4.76 7.43
N LEU A 164 -11.60 4.10 6.95
CA LEU A 164 -10.43 4.78 6.41
C LEU A 164 -10.78 5.62 5.17
N ILE A 165 -11.52 5.06 4.21
CA ILE A 165 -11.97 5.76 3.00
C ILE A 165 -12.85 6.96 3.37
N ALA A 166 -13.76 6.80 4.34
CA ALA A 166 -14.61 7.88 4.81
C ALA A 166 -13.80 9.05 5.40
N ARG A 167 -12.69 8.76 6.09
CA ARG A 167 -11.78 9.80 6.63
C ARG A 167 -11.08 10.60 5.52
N PHE A 168 -10.72 9.97 4.40
CA PHE A 168 -10.14 10.70 3.26
C PHE A 168 -11.15 11.60 2.56
N ARG A 169 -12.44 11.26 2.61
CA ARG A 169 -13.53 12.02 1.99
C ARG A 169 -14.02 13.20 2.82
N ALA A 170 -13.90 13.13 4.14
CA ALA A 170 -14.21 14.26 4.99
C ALA A 170 -13.06 15.26 4.86
N PRO A 171 -13.24 16.44 4.24
CA PRO A 171 -12.28 17.51 4.44
C PRO A 171 -12.25 17.79 5.95
N ASP A 172 -11.07 18.02 6.50
CA ASP A 172 -10.91 18.45 7.89
C ASP A 172 -11.97 19.52 8.20
N GLY A 173 -12.87 19.22 9.13
CA GLY A 173 -13.91 20.14 9.57
C GLY A 173 -13.34 21.37 10.25
#